data_AF-A0A820Q1D4-F1
#
_entry.id   AF-A0A820Q1D4-F1
#
_cell.length_a   1.000
_cell.length_b   1.000
_cell.length_c   1.000
_cell.angle_alpha   90.00
_cell.angle_beta   90.00
_cell.angle_gamma   90.00
#
_symmetry.space_group_name_H-M   'P 1'
#
loop_
_entity.id
_entity.type
_entity.pdbx_description
1 polymer ?
#
loop_
_entity_poly.entity_id
_entity_poly.type
_entity_poly.pdbx_seq_one_letter_code
_entity_poly.pdbx_strand_id
1 'polypeptide(L)'
;HTDVDARVNPDIHYHDHNELQAFNTDGFDVAGTNVWIHDCNIWNDDDCIAVKEQSSTSIHSPCSENMLFERINASGVGLTIGSIGPSASHTCVRNITFRDSTMYNTFKGIYLKSRPGALGHTGEITNVTYQNILINNASQWSIWIGPQQAGYKDACSLLWPFVPG
;
A
#
# COMPACT_ATOMS: atom_id res chain seq x y z
N HIS A 1 -8.61 -3.60 -18.78
CA HIS A 1 -9.10 -4.57 -17.78
C HIS A 1 -7.99 -5.56 -17.50
N THR A 2 -7.57 -5.66 -16.25
CA THR A 2 -6.47 -6.53 -15.79
C THR A 2 -6.96 -7.35 -14.60
N ASP A 3 -6.54 -8.59 -14.51
CA ASP A 3 -6.86 -9.50 -13.39
C ASP A 3 -5.55 -10.02 -12.79
N VAL A 4 -5.36 -9.79 -11.49
CA VAL A 4 -4.22 -10.26 -10.70
C VAL A 4 -4.76 -11.18 -9.61
N ASP A 5 -4.44 -12.47 -9.69
CA ASP A 5 -4.89 -13.46 -8.72
C ASP A 5 -3.67 -14.23 -8.19
N ALA A 6 -3.32 -13.98 -6.93
CA ALA A 6 -2.24 -14.62 -6.20
C ALA A 6 -2.76 -15.49 -5.04
N ARG A 7 -4.02 -15.94 -5.09
CA ARG A 7 -4.60 -16.81 -4.05
C ARG A 7 -3.77 -18.07 -3.85
N VAL A 8 -3.37 -18.32 -2.60
CA VAL A 8 -2.80 -19.61 -2.20
C VAL A 8 -3.89 -20.67 -2.04
N ASN A 9 -5.04 -20.28 -1.46
CA ASN A 9 -6.19 -21.16 -1.26
C ASN A 9 -7.44 -20.55 -1.93
N PRO A 10 -7.99 -21.19 -2.98
CA PRO A 10 -9.15 -20.65 -3.71
C PRO A 10 -10.45 -20.67 -2.90
N ASP A 11 -10.53 -21.46 -1.82
CA ASP A 11 -11.72 -21.56 -0.97
C ASP A 11 -11.76 -20.46 0.11
N ILE A 12 -10.69 -19.68 0.23
CA ILE A 12 -10.61 -18.55 1.16
C ILE A 12 -11.10 -17.29 0.47
N HIS A 13 -12.02 -16.61 1.16
CA HIS A 13 -12.67 -15.40 0.67
C HIS A 13 -12.57 -14.23 1.67
N TYR A 14 -11.59 -14.27 2.57
CA TYR A 14 -11.33 -13.25 3.59
C TYR A 14 -9.85 -13.18 3.90
N HIS A 15 -9.39 -12.03 4.37
CA HIS A 15 -8.06 -11.89 4.97
C HIS A 15 -8.18 -11.69 6.47
N ASP A 16 -7.53 -12.53 7.26
CA ASP A 16 -7.37 -12.36 8.71
C ASP A 16 -5.93 -12.62 9.14
N HIS A 17 -5.65 -12.49 10.43
CA HIS A 17 -4.29 -12.70 10.93
C HIS A 17 -3.71 -14.09 10.60
N ASN A 18 -4.54 -15.13 10.57
CA ASN A 18 -4.08 -16.50 10.33
C ASN A 18 -3.93 -16.80 8.84
N GLU A 19 -4.63 -16.05 8.00
CA GLU A 19 -4.72 -16.26 6.55
C GLU A 19 -3.62 -15.57 5.75
N LEU A 20 -3.04 -14.47 6.25
CA LEU A 20 -1.92 -13.77 5.62
C LEU A 20 -0.64 -14.64 5.61
N GLN A 21 -0.61 -15.65 4.73
CA GLN A 21 0.44 -16.67 4.67
C GLN A 21 1.35 -16.47 3.46
N ALA A 22 0.89 -15.77 2.41
CA ALA A 22 1.70 -15.39 1.26
C ALA A 22 2.04 -13.90 1.23
N PHE A 23 2.68 -13.43 2.32
CA PHE A 23 3.28 -12.10 2.34
C PHE A 23 4.15 -11.85 1.09
N ASN A 24 4.16 -10.59 0.65
CA ASN A 24 4.90 -10.07 -0.49
C ASN A 24 4.39 -10.50 -1.88
N THR A 25 3.12 -10.90 -1.96
CA THR A 25 2.41 -11.12 -3.24
C THR A 25 1.77 -9.84 -3.77
N ASP A 26 2.44 -8.69 -3.62
CA ASP A 26 1.96 -7.37 -4.03
C ASP A 26 1.40 -7.37 -5.47
N GLY A 27 0.27 -6.71 -5.68
CA GLY A 27 -0.34 -6.66 -7.02
C GLY A 27 0.45 -5.75 -7.96
N PHE A 28 0.66 -4.50 -7.56
CA PHE A 28 1.48 -3.53 -8.28
C PHE A 28 2.37 -2.73 -7.31
N ASP A 29 3.69 -2.92 -7.43
CA ASP A 29 4.69 -2.02 -6.85
C ASP A 29 5.05 -0.94 -7.86
N VAL A 30 4.80 0.33 -7.53
CA VAL A 30 4.91 1.44 -8.49
C VAL A 30 5.83 2.54 -7.96
N ALA A 31 6.90 2.83 -8.70
CA ALA A 31 7.74 4.02 -8.52
C ALA A 31 8.00 4.68 -9.87
N GLY A 32 7.77 5.99 -10.00
CA GLY A 32 7.82 6.65 -11.31
C GLY A 32 7.05 7.94 -11.40
N THR A 33 6.85 8.45 -12.61
CA THR A 33 6.03 9.63 -12.87
C THR A 33 5.01 9.34 -13.95
N ASN A 34 3.82 9.95 -13.86
CA ASN A 34 2.76 9.84 -14.87
C ASN A 34 2.26 8.41 -15.09
N VAL A 35 1.92 7.72 -14.00
CA VAL A 35 1.40 6.34 -14.04
C VAL A 35 -0.12 6.34 -13.95
N TRP A 36 -0.78 5.55 -14.79
CA TRP A 36 -2.23 5.33 -14.73
C TRP A 36 -2.52 3.82 -14.71
N ILE A 37 -3.11 3.35 -13.62
CA ILE A 37 -3.59 1.96 -13.49
C ILE A 37 -5.10 2.01 -13.28
N HIS A 38 -5.83 1.23 -14.07
CA HIS A 38 -7.28 1.27 -14.04
C HIS A 38 -7.96 -0.03 -14.47
N ASP A 39 -9.21 -0.20 -14.03
CA ASP A 39 -10.05 -1.35 -14.36
C ASP A 39 -9.40 -2.70 -13.98
N CYS A 40 -8.90 -2.78 -12.74
CA CYS A 40 -8.20 -3.95 -12.22
C CYS A 40 -9.04 -4.72 -11.21
N ASN A 41 -9.01 -6.05 -11.31
CA ASN A 41 -9.35 -6.95 -10.23
C ASN A 41 -8.06 -7.46 -9.59
N ILE A 42 -7.96 -7.42 -8.26
CA ILE A 42 -6.75 -7.84 -7.54
C ILE A 42 -7.15 -8.71 -6.35
N TRP A 43 -6.57 -9.91 -6.27
CA TRP A 43 -6.58 -10.72 -5.07
C TRP A 43 -5.15 -11.13 -4.72
N ASN A 44 -4.70 -10.80 -3.52
CA ASN A 44 -3.40 -11.18 -2.98
C ASN A 44 -3.37 -11.14 -1.45
N ASP A 45 -2.23 -11.48 -0.85
CA ASP A 45 -2.04 -11.47 0.61
C ASP A 45 -1.10 -10.32 1.08
N ASP A 46 -0.84 -9.33 0.20
CA ASP A 46 -0.07 -8.12 0.52
C ASP A 46 -0.69 -6.89 -0.17
N ASP A 47 0.04 -5.78 -0.29
CA ASP A 47 -0.47 -4.54 -0.88
C ASP A 47 -1.10 -4.79 -2.26
N CYS A 48 -2.35 -4.38 -2.46
CA CYS A 48 -3.00 -4.56 -3.76
C CYS A 48 -2.36 -3.62 -4.79
N ILE A 49 -2.09 -2.38 -4.38
CA ILE A 49 -1.25 -1.42 -5.10
C ILE A 49 -0.41 -0.71 -4.06
N ALA A 50 0.90 -0.62 -4.26
CA ALA A 50 1.81 0.12 -3.41
C ALA A 50 2.60 1.16 -4.21
N VAL A 51 2.35 2.43 -3.93
CA VAL A 51 3.20 3.52 -4.43
C VAL A 51 4.45 3.58 -3.57
N LYS A 52 5.59 3.26 -4.17
CA LYS A 52 6.91 3.28 -3.53
C LYS A 52 7.62 4.59 -3.79
N GLU A 53 8.55 4.89 -2.91
CA GLU A 53 9.57 5.90 -3.14
C GLU A 53 10.36 5.62 -4.42
N GLN A 54 10.81 6.67 -5.08
CA GLN A 54 11.67 6.54 -6.25
C GLN A 54 13.09 6.16 -5.82
N SER A 55 13.75 5.32 -6.62
CA SER A 55 15.16 5.00 -6.41
C SER A 55 16.01 6.26 -6.52
N SER A 56 16.95 6.44 -5.58
CA SER A 56 17.94 7.52 -5.63
C SER A 56 18.86 7.46 -6.85
N THR A 57 18.93 6.31 -7.52
CA THR A 57 19.70 6.10 -8.75
C THR A 57 18.87 6.24 -10.03
N SER A 58 17.58 6.53 -9.92
CA SER A 58 16.72 6.72 -11.09
C SER A 58 17.17 7.92 -11.91
N ILE A 59 17.38 7.71 -13.21
CA ILE A 59 17.70 8.78 -14.17
C ILE A 59 16.46 9.41 -14.79
N HIS A 60 15.27 8.83 -14.55
CA HIS A 60 14.03 9.22 -15.21
C HIS A 60 13.21 10.23 -14.39
N SER A 61 13.25 10.11 -13.07
CA SER A 61 12.58 11.01 -12.15
C SER A 61 13.24 10.95 -10.78
N PRO A 62 13.34 12.07 -10.04
CA PRO A 62 13.78 12.06 -8.64
C PRO A 62 12.65 11.69 -7.66
N CYS A 63 11.41 11.62 -8.13
CA CYS A 63 10.21 11.51 -7.29
C CYS A 63 9.26 10.44 -7.82
N SER A 64 8.44 9.88 -6.93
CA SER A 64 7.23 9.16 -7.34
C SER A 64 6.06 10.13 -7.36
N GLU A 65 5.56 10.49 -8.54
CA GLU A 65 4.56 11.55 -8.65
C GLU A 65 3.57 11.42 -9.81
N ASN A 66 2.47 12.17 -9.74
CA ASN A 66 1.47 12.27 -10.80
C ASN A 66 0.90 10.90 -11.18
N MET A 67 0.32 10.19 -10.22
CA MET A 67 -0.25 8.86 -10.45
C MET A 67 -1.76 8.84 -10.21
N LEU A 68 -2.47 8.12 -11.08
CA LEU A 68 -3.90 7.88 -10.98
C LEU A 68 -4.18 6.38 -10.93
N PHE A 69 -4.91 5.96 -9.91
CA PHE A 69 -5.37 4.60 -9.71
C PHE A 69 -6.90 4.62 -9.60
N GLU A 70 -7.62 4.00 -10.53
CA GLU A 70 -9.09 4.11 -10.54
C GLU A 70 -9.83 2.86 -10.99
N ARG A 71 -11.06 2.68 -10.49
CA ARG A 71 -11.88 1.49 -10.82
C ARG A 71 -11.14 0.20 -10.47
N ILE A 72 -10.54 0.19 -9.27
CA ILE A 72 -9.83 -0.97 -8.71
C ILE A 72 -10.81 -1.74 -7.82
N ASN A 73 -10.95 -3.03 -8.04
CA ASN A 73 -11.73 -3.92 -7.19
C ASN A 73 -10.77 -4.94 -6.57
N ALA A 74 -10.48 -4.83 -5.28
CA ALA A 74 -9.35 -5.52 -4.68
C ALA A 74 -9.61 -6.13 -3.30
N SER A 75 -8.89 -7.21 -3.01
CA SER A 75 -8.79 -7.90 -1.72
C SER A 75 -7.32 -8.22 -1.43
N GLY A 76 -6.84 -7.81 -0.26
CA GLY A 76 -5.43 -7.97 0.15
C GLY A 76 -5.07 -7.02 1.30
N VAL A 77 -3.93 -6.32 1.20
CA VAL A 77 -3.40 -5.39 2.23
C VAL A 77 -3.31 -3.95 1.71
N GLY A 78 -4.37 -3.47 1.08
CA GLY A 78 -4.61 -2.04 0.93
C GLY A 78 -4.29 -1.41 -0.43
N LEU A 79 -4.90 -0.25 -0.64
CA LEU A 79 -4.44 0.77 -1.57
C LEU A 79 -3.40 1.60 -0.81
N THR A 80 -2.14 1.38 -1.16
CA THR A 80 -1.02 1.68 -0.28
C THR A 80 -0.18 2.85 -0.81
N ILE A 81 0.15 3.79 0.07
CA ILE A 81 1.32 4.66 -0.09
C ILE A 81 2.41 4.13 0.83
N GLY A 82 3.45 3.54 0.25
CA GLY A 82 4.64 3.10 0.95
C GLY A 82 5.02 1.62 0.81
N SER A 83 5.97 1.14 1.60
CA SER A 83 6.58 1.91 2.69
C SER A 83 7.52 3.03 2.21
N ILE A 84 7.35 4.24 2.77
CA ILE A 84 8.16 5.41 2.40
C ILE A 84 9.12 5.76 3.53
N GLY A 85 10.41 5.76 3.25
CA GLY A 85 11.47 6.13 4.18
C GLY A 85 12.18 7.42 3.75
N PRO A 86 12.53 8.31 4.68
CA PRO A 86 13.34 9.47 4.37
C PRO A 86 14.78 9.05 4.02
N SER A 87 15.44 9.83 3.18
CA SER A 87 16.81 9.59 2.74
C SER A 87 17.70 10.84 2.87
N ALA A 88 19.02 10.66 2.80
CA ALA A 88 19.96 11.77 2.75
C ALA A 88 19.77 12.66 1.50
N SER A 89 19.29 12.07 0.41
CA SER A 89 19.00 12.76 -0.84
C SER A 89 17.58 13.33 -0.94
N HIS A 90 16.81 13.28 0.16
CA HIS A 90 15.37 13.56 0.21
C HIS A 90 14.54 12.55 -0.59
N THR A 91 13.53 11.95 0.06
CA THR A 91 12.56 11.06 -0.60
C THR A 91 11.25 11.80 -0.84
N CYS A 92 10.63 11.67 -2.02
CA CYS A 92 9.32 12.29 -2.24
C CYS A 92 8.32 11.36 -2.93
N VAL A 93 7.08 11.41 -2.45
CA VAL A 93 5.89 10.85 -3.08
C VAL A 93 4.80 11.93 -3.09
N ARG A 94 4.28 12.29 -4.28
CA ARG A 94 3.27 13.36 -4.33
C ARG A 94 2.32 13.31 -5.50
N ASN A 95 1.19 14.00 -5.35
CA ASN A 95 0.15 14.06 -6.39
C ASN A 95 -0.31 12.66 -6.82
N ILE A 96 -0.81 11.91 -5.83
CA ILE A 96 -1.30 10.54 -6.01
C ILE A 96 -2.81 10.53 -5.79
N THR A 97 -3.57 9.96 -6.71
CA THR A 97 -5.02 9.82 -6.56
C THR A 97 -5.43 8.36 -6.70
N PHE A 98 -6.10 7.85 -5.68
CA PHE A 98 -6.93 6.65 -5.78
C PHE A 98 -8.39 7.08 -5.84
N ARG A 99 -9.16 6.58 -6.82
CA ARG A 99 -10.60 6.88 -6.88
C ARG A 99 -11.48 5.76 -7.41
N ASP A 100 -12.75 5.81 -7.05
CA ASP A 100 -13.81 4.94 -7.60
C ASP A 100 -13.46 3.45 -7.46
N SER A 101 -12.96 3.05 -6.29
CA SER A 101 -12.40 1.72 -6.05
C SER A 101 -13.08 1.03 -4.86
N THR A 102 -13.05 -0.29 -4.86
CA THR A 102 -13.58 -1.13 -3.80
C THR A 102 -12.48 -1.99 -3.20
N MET A 103 -12.37 -1.97 -1.88
CA MET A 103 -11.57 -2.89 -1.08
C MET A 103 -12.51 -3.80 -0.31
N TYR A 104 -12.64 -5.06 -0.71
CA TYR A 104 -13.58 -6.02 -0.12
C TYR A 104 -12.83 -7.13 0.60
N ASN A 105 -13.34 -7.56 1.76
CA ASN A 105 -12.80 -8.68 2.56
C ASN A 105 -11.29 -8.59 2.84
N THR A 106 -10.79 -7.36 2.91
CA THR A 106 -9.37 -7.01 2.97
C THR A 106 -8.81 -7.04 4.40
N PHE A 107 -7.51 -7.16 4.56
CA PHE A 107 -6.88 -6.94 5.87
C PHE A 107 -6.85 -5.44 6.22
N LYS A 108 -6.51 -4.61 5.23
CA LYS A 108 -6.50 -3.14 5.33
C LYS A 108 -7.07 -2.50 4.09
N GLY A 109 -7.93 -1.49 4.22
CA GLY A 109 -8.48 -0.77 3.07
C GLY A 109 -7.52 0.27 2.48
N ILE A 110 -7.30 1.37 3.20
CA ILE A 110 -6.30 2.39 2.86
C ILE A 110 -5.12 2.24 3.79
N TYR A 111 -3.90 2.20 3.25
CA TYR A 111 -2.70 2.01 4.05
C TYR A 111 -1.59 2.99 3.65
N LEU A 112 -1.36 4.03 4.44
CA LEU A 112 -0.19 4.89 4.32
C LEU A 112 0.82 4.50 5.38
N LYS A 113 1.98 4.00 4.95
CA LYS A 113 2.99 3.42 5.83
C LYS A 113 4.36 4.09 5.68
N SER A 114 4.75 4.88 6.68
CA SER A 114 6.07 5.51 6.73
C SER A 114 7.10 4.64 7.47
N ARG A 115 8.37 4.78 7.11
CA ARG A 115 9.51 4.18 7.82
C ARG A 115 10.28 5.26 8.59
N PRO A 116 10.87 4.90 9.74
CA PRO A 116 11.73 5.82 10.47
C PRO A 116 12.97 6.20 9.64
N GLY A 117 13.50 7.39 9.91
CA GLY A 117 14.69 7.93 9.27
C GLY A 117 15.91 7.99 10.18
N ALA A 118 17.08 8.21 9.58
CA ALA A 118 18.26 8.63 10.32
C ALA A 118 18.29 10.15 10.49
N LEU A 119 19.11 10.64 11.43
CA LEU A 119 19.30 12.08 11.65
C LEU A 119 19.77 12.76 10.35
N GLY A 120 19.11 13.85 9.97
CA GLY A 120 19.41 14.60 8.76
C GLY A 120 18.81 14.02 7.47
N HIS A 121 18.19 12.83 7.52
CA HIS A 121 17.39 12.33 6.41
C HIS A 121 16.06 13.07 6.35
N THR A 122 15.57 13.32 5.14
CA THR A 122 14.28 13.98 4.93
C THR A 122 13.45 13.21 3.92
N GLY A 123 12.13 13.40 3.99
CA GLY A 123 11.22 12.92 2.97
C GLY A 123 9.83 13.50 3.13
N GLU A 124 9.04 13.40 2.08
CA GLU A 124 7.69 13.94 2.02
C GLU A 124 6.70 12.98 1.36
N ILE A 125 5.47 12.99 1.88
CA ILE A 125 4.28 12.42 1.24
C ILE A 125 3.26 13.56 1.20
N THR A 126 3.00 14.12 0.02
CA THR A 126 2.15 15.32 -0.10
C THR A 126 1.12 15.18 -1.22
N ASN A 127 -0.03 15.84 -1.08
CA ASN A 127 -1.08 15.82 -2.11
C ASN A 127 -1.50 14.39 -2.51
N VAL A 128 -1.95 13.61 -1.53
CA VAL A 128 -2.54 12.28 -1.74
C VAL A 128 -4.05 12.38 -1.57
N THR A 129 -4.80 11.87 -2.55
CA THR A 129 -6.27 11.86 -2.53
C THR A 129 -6.78 10.43 -2.61
N TYR A 130 -7.66 10.07 -1.67
CA TYR A 130 -8.52 8.89 -1.76
C TYR A 130 -9.96 9.39 -1.90
N GLN A 131 -10.61 9.10 -3.02
CA GLN A 131 -11.95 9.61 -3.32
C GLN A 131 -12.88 8.46 -3.73
N ASN A 132 -14.08 8.40 -3.15
CA ASN A 132 -15.06 7.36 -3.50
C ASN A 132 -14.47 5.93 -3.40
N ILE A 133 -13.90 5.62 -2.24
CA ILE A 133 -13.37 4.29 -1.93
C ILE A 133 -14.39 3.57 -1.05
N LEU A 134 -14.98 2.49 -1.56
CA LEU A 134 -15.81 1.60 -0.76
C LEU A 134 -14.92 0.57 -0.07
N ILE A 135 -14.92 0.54 1.26
CA ILE A 135 -14.19 -0.46 2.03
C ILE A 135 -15.22 -1.30 2.77
N ASN A 136 -15.31 -2.58 2.41
CA ASN A 136 -16.27 -3.50 2.98
C ASN A 136 -15.54 -4.67 3.66
N ASN A 137 -15.87 -4.91 4.94
CA ASN A 137 -15.33 -6.02 5.72
C ASN A 137 -13.78 -6.02 5.81
N ALA A 138 -13.20 -4.89 6.24
CA ALA A 138 -11.78 -4.85 6.58
C ALA A 138 -11.55 -5.52 7.95
N SER A 139 -10.67 -6.51 8.02
CA SER A 139 -10.48 -7.30 9.24
C SER A 139 -9.58 -6.63 10.28
N GLN A 140 -8.62 -5.79 9.86
CA GLN A 140 -7.78 -5.03 10.80
C GLN A 140 -8.09 -3.54 10.82
N TRP A 141 -7.90 -2.83 9.70
CA TRP A 141 -8.14 -1.39 9.64
C TRP A 141 -8.75 -0.99 8.31
N SER A 142 -9.89 -0.29 8.34
CA SER A 142 -10.39 0.35 7.11
C SER A 142 -9.40 1.39 6.60
N ILE A 143 -8.83 2.20 7.50
CA ILE A 143 -7.82 3.22 7.17
C ILE A 143 -6.71 3.18 8.21
N TRP A 144 -5.46 3.05 7.76
CA TRP A 144 -4.28 3.25 8.59
C TRP A 144 -3.35 4.27 7.94
N ILE A 145 -3.02 5.31 8.70
CA ILE A 145 -2.02 6.32 8.32
C ILE A 145 -1.04 6.41 9.47
N GLY A 146 0.18 5.90 9.27
CA GLY A 146 1.13 5.82 10.36
C GLY A 146 2.43 5.10 9.99
N PRO A 147 3.22 4.66 10.99
CA PRO A 147 4.39 3.86 10.73
C PRO A 147 4.02 2.53 10.07
N GLN A 148 4.95 1.95 9.34
CA GLN A 148 4.85 0.59 8.84
C GLN A 148 4.61 -0.38 10.00
N GLN A 149 3.50 -1.12 9.90
CA GLN A 149 3.25 -2.27 10.75
C GLN A 149 3.97 -3.49 10.16
N ALA A 150 4.87 -4.11 10.92
CA ALA A 150 5.72 -5.20 10.46
C ALA A 150 6.13 -6.15 11.60
N GLY A 151 6.72 -7.29 11.24
CA GLY A 151 7.17 -8.34 12.18
C GLY A 151 8.64 -8.27 12.61
N TYR A 152 9.36 -7.20 12.30
CA TYR A 152 10.76 -7.03 12.72
C TYR A 152 10.88 -6.24 14.04
N LYS A 153 12.01 -6.42 14.73
CA LYS A 153 12.30 -5.76 16.01
C LYS A 153 12.17 -4.24 15.89
N ASP A 154 11.54 -3.60 16.88
CA ASP A 154 11.33 -2.15 16.97
C ASP A 154 10.36 -1.56 15.92
N ALA A 155 9.70 -2.41 15.11
CA ALA A 155 8.59 -1.98 14.26
C ALA A 155 7.33 -1.70 15.08
N CYS A 156 6.40 -0.92 14.50
CA CYS A 156 5.01 -1.01 14.93
C CYS A 156 4.53 -2.45 14.63
N SER A 157 3.98 -3.14 15.62
CA SER A 157 3.62 -4.55 15.43
C SER A 157 2.54 -4.72 14.36
N LEU A 158 2.76 -5.65 13.43
CA LEU A 158 1.72 -6.11 12.49
C LEU A 158 0.50 -6.71 13.21
N LEU A 159 0.70 -7.22 14.42
CA LEU A 159 -0.34 -7.85 15.22
C LEU A 159 -1.18 -6.84 16.00
N TRP A 160 -0.79 -5.57 16.06
CA TRP A 160 -1.58 -4.54 16.72
C TRP A 160 -2.83 -4.19 15.88
N PRO A 161 -4.05 -4.19 16.45
CA PRO A 161 -4.37 -4.17 17.87
C PRO A 161 -4.74 -5.53 18.49
N PHE A 162 -4.69 -6.62 17.72
CA PHE A 162 -5.10 -7.95 18.17
C PHE A 162 -4.22 -8.50 19.28
N VAL A 163 -2.92 -8.22 19.23
CA VAL A 163 -1.94 -8.60 20.27
C VAL A 163 -1.15 -7.35 20.69
N PRO A 164 -1.28 -6.90 21.95
CA PRO A 164 -0.42 -5.84 22.49
C PRO A 164 1.05 -6.26 22.44
N GLY A 165 1.89 -5.34 21.93
CA GLY A 165 3.35 -5.51 21.88
C GLY A 165 4.05 -5.16 23.19
#